data_AF-A0A7S4ICU9-F1
#
_entry.id   AF-A0A7S4ICU9-F1
#
_cell.length_a   1.000
_cell.length_b   1.000
_cell.length_c   1.000
_cell.angle_alpha   90.00
_cell.angle_beta   90.00
_cell.angle_gamma   90.00
#
_symmetry.space_group_name_H-M   'P 1'
#
loop_
_entity.id
_entity.type
_entity.pdbx_description
1 polymer ?
#
loop_
_entity_poly.entity_id
_entity_poly.type
_entity_poly.pdbx_seq_one_letter_code
_entity_poly.pdbx_strand_id
1 'polypeptide(L)'
;GADSPKEPVVAVGIDRSGLYDKHIRLNHMSHNNFTRDPNNREENLRANQKLEDLKTLQDFIISCKPAVIVVGANCTHALELYKDVEDILQQMRASYESVAPVVWGSTVVPNLCALTPEYEREFPRLPLLHRTAIGLARMMQDSLPQLAILFNRGHAITGIPMHPLQSIVPKSVLSKRLERVLVEYINSVGVDINKAIR
;
A
#
# COMPACT_ATOMS: atom_id res chain seq x y z
N GLY A 1 22.90 -16.38 -11.80
CA GLY A 1 21.48 -16.73 -11.71
C GLY A 1 20.71 -15.54 -12.23
N ALA A 2 19.86 -15.74 -13.24
CA ALA A 2 19.16 -14.65 -13.92
C ALA A 2 18.37 -13.80 -12.90
N ASP A 3 18.72 -12.52 -12.82
CA ASP A 3 18.05 -11.52 -11.99
C ASP A 3 16.61 -11.41 -12.51
N SER A 4 15.65 -11.95 -11.76
CA SER A 4 14.23 -11.77 -12.04
C SER A 4 13.94 -10.27 -12.18
N PRO A 5 13.09 -9.84 -13.14
CA PRO A 5 12.80 -8.44 -13.32
C PRO A 5 12.27 -7.85 -12.00
N LYS A 6 13.00 -6.89 -11.44
CA LYS A 6 12.61 -6.24 -10.18
C LYS A 6 11.24 -5.59 -10.37
N GLU A 7 10.30 -5.93 -9.49
CA GLU A 7 8.95 -5.37 -9.57
C GLU A 7 8.99 -3.83 -9.45
N PRO A 8 8.17 -3.12 -10.23
CA PRO A 8 8.11 -1.66 -10.15
C PRO A 8 7.52 -1.22 -8.81
N VAL A 9 7.89 -0.02 -8.38
CA VAL A 9 7.21 0.68 -7.29
C VAL A 9 5.99 1.40 -7.85
N VAL A 10 4.87 1.32 -7.16
CA VAL A 10 3.64 2.04 -7.50
C VAL A 10 3.27 2.93 -6.32
N ALA A 11 2.99 4.20 -6.59
CA ALA A 11 2.43 5.12 -5.60
C ALA A 11 1.01 5.52 -6.03
N VAL A 12 0.07 5.50 -5.10
CA VAL A 12 -1.32 5.86 -5.32
C VAL A 12 -1.70 6.98 -4.36
N GLY A 13 -2.39 8.00 -4.87
CA GLY A 13 -3.07 9.03 -4.11
C GLY A 13 -4.55 8.68 -3.95
N ILE A 14 -5.03 8.72 -2.71
CA ILE A 14 -6.46 8.65 -2.39
C ILE A 14 -6.85 9.91 -1.63
N ASP A 15 -8.09 10.35 -1.79
CA ASP A 15 -8.60 11.51 -1.07
C ASP A 15 -9.05 11.17 0.36
N ARG A 16 -9.51 12.17 1.11
CA ARG A 16 -10.00 12.01 2.49
C ARG A 16 -11.22 11.09 2.64
N SER A 17 -11.93 10.82 1.55
CA SER A 17 -13.10 9.93 1.52
C SER A 17 -12.75 8.50 1.12
N GLY A 18 -11.47 8.25 0.81
CA GLY A 18 -10.99 6.94 0.36
C GLY A 18 -11.20 6.70 -1.13
N LEU A 19 -11.54 7.74 -1.91
CA LEU A 19 -11.65 7.63 -3.36
C LEU A 19 -10.28 7.68 -4.01
N TYR A 20 -10.08 6.83 -5.01
CA TYR A 20 -8.90 6.83 -5.85
C TYR A 20 -8.83 8.12 -6.69
N ASP A 21 -7.69 8.81 -6.66
CA ASP A 21 -7.45 10.04 -7.42
C ASP A 21 -6.48 9.77 -8.58
N LYS A 22 -5.23 9.42 -8.25
CA LYS A 22 -4.13 9.27 -9.22
C LYS A 22 -3.10 8.25 -8.77
N HIS A 23 -2.27 7.79 -9.71
CA HIS A 23 -1.12 6.94 -9.42
C HIS A 23 0.07 7.27 -10.31
N ILE A 24 1.25 6.84 -9.89
CA ILE A 24 2.47 6.79 -10.69
C ILE A 24 3.10 5.41 -10.59
N ARG A 25 3.88 5.04 -11.60
CA ARG A 25 4.66 3.80 -11.65
C ARG A 25 6.13 4.17 -11.85
N LEU A 26 6.99 3.65 -10.99
CA LEU A 26 8.42 3.93 -10.92
C LEU A 26 9.17 2.61 -11.14
N ASN A 27 9.91 2.49 -12.24
CA ASN A 27 10.50 1.21 -12.65
C ASN A 27 11.94 1.01 -12.14
N HIS A 28 12.58 2.07 -11.64
CA HIS A 28 14.01 2.14 -11.34
C HIS A 28 14.31 2.43 -9.86
N MET A 29 13.29 2.40 -9.00
CA MET A 29 13.43 2.61 -7.54
C MET A 29 14.11 1.45 -6.81
N SER A 30 14.11 0.26 -7.40
CA SER A 30 14.63 -0.98 -6.80
C SER A 30 16.15 -1.13 -6.91
N HIS A 31 16.82 -0.10 -7.43
CA HIS A 31 18.26 -0.03 -7.49
C HIS A 31 18.84 0.48 -6.16
N ASN A 32 19.82 -0.23 -5.61
CA ASN A 32 20.58 0.23 -4.45
C ASN A 32 21.20 1.60 -4.73
N ASN A 33 21.51 2.34 -3.66
CA ASN A 33 22.21 3.61 -3.75
C ASN A 33 23.59 3.39 -4.38
N PHE A 34 23.68 3.60 -5.70
CA PHE A 34 24.90 3.41 -6.46
C PHE A 34 25.92 4.48 -6.08
N THR A 35 27.11 4.04 -5.71
CA THR A 35 28.30 4.90 -5.76
C THR A 35 28.62 5.15 -7.22
N ARG A 36 28.55 6.41 -7.68
CA ARG A 36 28.89 6.77 -9.06
C ARG A 36 30.34 6.36 -9.36
N ASP A 37 30.52 5.35 -10.20
CA ASP A 37 31.83 4.97 -10.75
C ASP A 37 32.01 5.63 -12.12
N PRO A 38 33.00 6.55 -12.29
CA PRO A 38 33.28 7.21 -13.56
C PRO A 38 33.52 6.25 -14.74
N ASN A 39 33.97 5.02 -14.46
CA ASN A 39 34.32 4.04 -15.48
C ASN A 39 33.15 3.11 -15.83
N ASN A 40 32.09 3.07 -15.02
CA ASN A 40 30.96 2.18 -15.23
C ASN A 40 29.75 2.92 -15.85
N ARG A 41 29.68 2.94 -17.18
CA ARG A 41 28.59 3.61 -17.93
C ARG A 41 27.20 3.04 -17.60
N GLU A 42 27.09 1.73 -17.40
CA GLU A 42 25.80 1.08 -17.16
C GLU A 42 25.26 1.42 -15.76
N GLU A 43 26.12 1.42 -14.75
CA GLU A 43 25.77 1.79 -13.39
C GLU A 43 25.36 3.26 -13.28
N ASN A 44 26.09 4.15 -13.96
CA ASN A 44 25.71 5.56 -14.05
C ASN A 44 24.37 5.79 -14.74
N LEU A 45 24.04 5.00 -15.76
CA LEU A 45 22.74 5.06 -16.43
C LEU A 45 21.61 4.67 -15.45
N ARG A 46 21.77 3.56 -14.72
CA ARG A 46 20.78 3.11 -13.71
C ARG A 46 20.61 4.12 -12.58
N ALA A 47 21.71 4.75 -12.14
CA ALA A 47 21.67 5.79 -11.12
C ALA A 47 20.90 7.03 -11.60
N ASN A 48 21.08 7.43 -12.87
CA ASN A 48 20.34 8.54 -13.46
C ASN A 48 18.84 8.22 -13.60
N GLN A 49 18.49 7.00 -14.00
CA GLN A 49 17.08 6.55 -14.07
C GLN A 49 16.41 6.55 -12.69
N LYS A 50 17.09 6.05 -11.65
CA LYS A 50 16.58 6.13 -10.27
C LYS A 50 16.36 7.59 -9.85
N LEU A 51 17.28 8.49 -10.19
CA LEU A 51 17.15 9.91 -9.86
C LEU A 51 15.95 10.58 -10.54
N GLU A 52 15.61 10.19 -11.77
CA GLU A 52 14.40 10.64 -12.46
C GLU A 52 13.13 10.12 -11.78
N ASP A 53 13.11 8.86 -11.37
CA ASP A 53 12.00 8.27 -10.61
C ASP A 53 11.83 8.96 -9.24
N LEU A 54 12.92 9.29 -8.55
CA LEU A 54 12.89 10.02 -7.27
C LEU A 54 12.30 11.42 -7.43
N LYS A 55 12.65 12.14 -8.52
CA LYS A 55 12.05 13.44 -8.84
C LYS A 55 10.56 13.30 -9.14
N THR A 56 10.19 12.29 -9.93
CA THR A 56 8.79 11.99 -10.25
C THR A 56 7.99 11.69 -8.98
N LEU A 57 8.57 10.96 -8.03
CA LEU A 57 7.96 10.68 -6.73
C LEU A 57 7.81 11.96 -5.89
N GLN A 58 8.82 12.81 -5.84
CA GLN A 58 8.76 14.09 -5.14
C GLN A 58 7.66 14.99 -5.71
N ASP A 59 7.58 15.14 -7.03
CA ASP A 59 6.54 15.92 -7.71
C ASP A 59 5.15 15.34 -7.43
N PHE A 60 5.04 14.01 -7.41
CA PHE A 60 3.79 13.33 -7.05
C PHE A 60 3.37 13.64 -5.61
N ILE A 61 4.27 13.56 -4.64
CA ILE A 61 4.00 13.91 -3.22
C ILE A 61 3.55 15.36 -3.11
N ILE A 62 4.24 16.30 -3.77
CA ILE A 62 3.88 17.72 -3.79
C ILE A 62 2.49 17.93 -4.41
N SER A 63 2.19 17.22 -5.50
CA SER A 63 0.89 17.33 -6.18
C SER A 63 -0.27 16.74 -5.36
N CYS A 64 0.00 15.74 -4.54
CA CYS A 64 -0.98 15.07 -3.70
C CYS A 64 -1.23 15.80 -2.39
N LYS A 65 -0.22 16.50 -1.85
CA LYS A 65 -0.24 17.15 -0.53
C LYS A 65 -0.79 16.20 0.56
N PRO A 66 -0.20 15.01 0.71
CA PRO A 66 -0.76 13.99 1.58
C PRO A 66 -0.71 14.40 3.06
N ALA A 67 -1.65 13.88 3.86
CA ALA A 67 -1.58 13.99 5.33
C ALA A 67 -0.70 12.87 5.94
N VAL A 68 -0.54 11.75 5.24
CA VAL A 68 0.28 10.60 5.64
C VAL A 68 0.76 9.88 4.38
N ILE A 69 1.97 9.35 4.41
CA ILE A 69 2.53 8.48 3.36
C ILE A 69 2.71 7.08 3.96
N VAL A 70 2.19 6.06 3.29
CA VAL A 70 2.26 4.68 3.76
C VAL A 70 3.11 3.86 2.81
N VAL A 71 4.17 3.24 3.33
CA VAL A 71 5.02 2.32 2.56
C VAL A 71 4.69 0.89 2.96
N GLY A 72 4.42 0.05 1.97
CA GLY A 72 4.10 -1.36 2.19
C GLY A 72 5.31 -2.16 2.65
N ALA A 73 5.23 -2.79 3.82
CA ALA A 73 6.28 -3.66 4.35
C ALA A 73 6.20 -5.06 3.73
N ASN A 74 6.48 -5.19 2.43
CA ASN A 74 6.36 -6.45 1.69
C ASN A 74 7.69 -7.20 1.49
N CYS A 75 8.81 -6.48 1.43
CA CYS A 75 10.13 -7.06 1.19
C CYS A 75 11.25 -6.16 1.73
N THR A 76 12.49 -6.63 1.67
CA THR A 76 13.67 -5.86 2.10
C THR A 76 13.88 -4.59 1.27
N HIS A 77 13.55 -4.60 -0.02
CA HIS A 77 13.64 -3.41 -0.88
C HIS A 77 12.69 -2.29 -0.43
N ALA A 78 11.61 -2.61 0.29
CA ALA A 78 10.73 -1.60 0.86
C ALA A 78 11.46 -0.72 1.88
N LEU A 79 12.50 -1.25 2.56
CA LEU A 79 13.33 -0.47 3.48
C LEU A 79 14.13 0.61 2.75
N GLU A 80 14.64 0.29 1.57
CA GLU A 80 15.34 1.27 0.73
C GLU A 80 14.36 2.33 0.23
N LEU A 81 13.18 1.92 -0.25
CA LEU A 81 12.12 2.84 -0.65
C LEU A 81 11.68 3.75 0.50
N TYR A 82 11.55 3.22 1.71
CA TYR A 82 11.18 4.00 2.89
C TYR A 82 12.23 5.08 3.19
N LYS A 83 13.52 4.72 3.14
CA LYS A 83 14.63 5.68 3.30
C LYS A 83 14.65 6.74 2.20
N ASP A 84 14.48 6.32 0.94
CA ASP A 84 14.40 7.24 -0.20
C ASP A 84 13.24 8.25 -0.01
N VAL A 85 12.09 7.81 0.50
CA VAL A 85 10.97 8.69 0.85
C VAL A 85 11.35 9.60 2.03
N GLU A 86 11.94 9.09 3.10
CA GLU A 86 12.41 9.93 4.22
C GLU A 86 13.40 11.01 3.79
N ASP A 87 14.33 10.69 2.90
CA ASP A 87 15.30 11.63 2.34
C ASP A 87 14.61 12.72 1.51
N ILE A 88 13.64 12.35 0.66
CA ILE A 88 12.80 13.32 -0.08
C ILE A 88 12.06 14.24 0.90
N LEU A 89 11.43 13.68 1.93
CA LEU A 89 10.68 14.45 2.91
C LEU A 89 11.61 15.37 3.73
N GLN A 90 12.81 14.92 4.07
CA GLN A 90 13.82 15.73 4.74
C GLN A 90 14.27 16.92 3.88
N GLN A 91 14.48 16.72 2.58
CA GLN A 91 14.78 17.81 1.65
C GLN A 91 13.60 18.79 1.54
N MET A 92 12.37 18.27 1.52
CA MET A 92 11.16 19.10 1.47
C MET A 92 10.97 19.97 2.71
N ARG A 93 11.43 19.54 3.90
CA ARG A 93 11.33 20.36 5.14
C ARG A 93 12.08 21.69 5.06
N ALA A 94 13.02 21.86 4.14
CA ALA A 94 13.69 23.14 3.92
C ALA A 94 12.77 24.17 3.22
N SER A 95 11.80 23.70 2.44
CA SER A 95 10.93 24.55 1.60
C SER A 95 9.47 24.57 2.06
N TYR A 96 9.06 23.61 2.90
CA TYR A 96 7.68 23.45 3.35
C TYR A 96 7.63 23.38 4.88
N GLU A 97 6.71 24.15 5.49
CA GLU A 97 6.54 24.23 6.95
C GLU A 97 6.06 22.90 7.57
N SER A 98 5.25 22.14 6.83
CA SER A 98 4.75 20.85 7.25
C SER A 98 4.91 19.82 6.13
N VAL A 99 5.43 18.66 6.49
CA VAL A 99 5.67 17.52 5.60
C VAL A 99 5.02 16.29 6.23
N ALA A 100 4.28 15.53 5.43
CA ALA A 100 3.59 14.33 5.90
C ALA A 100 4.55 13.33 6.56
N PRO A 101 4.16 12.67 7.65
CA PRO A 101 4.91 11.53 8.16
C PRO A 101 4.84 10.36 7.17
N VAL A 102 5.94 9.64 7.04
CA VAL A 102 5.98 8.33 6.39
C VAL A 102 5.89 7.23 7.45
N VAL A 103 5.09 6.20 7.18
CA VAL A 103 4.86 5.10 8.12
C VAL A 103 4.80 3.76 7.39
N TRP A 104 5.10 2.69 8.13
CA TRP A 104 4.97 1.32 7.65
C TRP A 104 3.52 0.86 7.65
N GLY A 105 3.12 0.17 6.58
CA GLY A 105 1.84 -0.52 6.52
C GLY A 105 1.99 -1.99 6.13
N SER A 106 1.27 -2.87 6.83
CA SER A 106 1.21 -4.29 6.48
C SER A 106 0.42 -4.50 5.19
N THR A 107 0.98 -5.26 4.25
CA THR A 107 0.35 -5.55 2.95
C THR A 107 -0.55 -6.77 2.98
N VAL A 108 -0.63 -7.50 4.10
CA VAL A 108 -1.40 -8.75 4.23
C VAL A 108 -2.88 -8.57 3.86
N VAL A 109 -3.58 -7.66 4.55
CA VAL A 109 -5.00 -7.39 4.29
C VAL A 109 -5.20 -6.71 2.92
N PRO A 110 -4.44 -5.66 2.55
CA PRO A 110 -4.52 -5.07 1.22
C PRO A 110 -4.37 -6.06 0.07
N ASN A 111 -3.45 -7.03 0.18
CA ASN A 111 -3.26 -8.08 -0.84
C ASN A 111 -4.50 -8.97 -0.96
N LEU A 112 -5.11 -9.35 0.16
CA LEU A 112 -6.36 -10.12 0.15
C LEU A 112 -7.50 -9.30 -0.45
N CYS A 113 -7.65 -8.04 -0.04
CA CYS A 113 -8.66 -7.13 -0.57
C CYS A 113 -8.53 -6.97 -2.10
N ALA A 114 -7.31 -6.77 -2.60
CA ALA A 114 -7.03 -6.54 -4.02
C ALA A 114 -7.44 -7.70 -4.95
N LEU A 115 -7.55 -8.93 -4.39
CA LEU A 115 -7.98 -10.15 -5.08
C LEU A 115 -9.50 -10.39 -4.98
N THR A 116 -10.24 -9.54 -4.25
CA THR A 116 -11.68 -9.71 -4.08
C THR A 116 -12.47 -9.23 -5.30
N PRO A 117 -13.62 -9.85 -5.61
CA PRO A 117 -14.53 -9.37 -6.65
C PRO A 117 -14.99 -7.92 -6.44
N GLU A 118 -15.07 -7.48 -5.19
CA GLU A 118 -15.41 -6.10 -4.80
C GLU A 118 -14.37 -5.12 -5.35
N TYR A 119 -13.08 -5.37 -5.12
CA TYR A 119 -11.98 -4.56 -5.65
C TYR A 119 -11.84 -4.67 -7.17
N GLU A 120 -12.11 -5.85 -7.75
CA GLU A 120 -12.14 -6.03 -9.20
C GLU A 120 -13.24 -5.19 -9.85
N ARG A 121 -14.42 -5.14 -9.23
CA ARG A 121 -15.55 -4.36 -9.73
C ARG A 121 -15.31 -2.87 -9.60
N GLU A 122 -14.70 -2.44 -8.50
CA GLU A 122 -14.39 -1.03 -8.26
C GLU A 122 -13.23 -0.54 -9.15
N PHE A 123 -12.23 -1.39 -9.40
CA PHE A 123 -11.01 -1.03 -10.13
C PHE A 123 -10.70 -2.00 -11.29
N PRO A 124 -11.60 -2.17 -12.28
CA PRO A 124 -11.48 -3.22 -13.30
C PRO A 124 -10.25 -3.05 -14.20
N ARG A 125 -9.76 -1.83 -14.37
CA ARG A 125 -8.63 -1.49 -15.25
C ARG A 125 -7.29 -1.36 -14.53
N LEU A 126 -7.28 -1.43 -13.20
CA LEU A 126 -6.05 -1.29 -12.42
C LEU A 126 -5.40 -2.66 -12.20
N PRO A 127 -4.07 -2.79 -12.40
CA PRO A 127 -3.32 -4.00 -12.04
C PRO A 127 -3.38 -4.29 -10.54
N LEU A 128 -3.11 -5.54 -10.17
CA LEU A 128 -3.17 -6.01 -8.78
C LEU A 128 -2.35 -5.13 -7.82
N LEU A 129 -1.12 -4.76 -8.18
CA LEU A 129 -0.26 -3.92 -7.33
C LEU A 129 -0.87 -2.55 -7.02
N HIS A 130 -1.61 -1.96 -7.97
CA HIS A 130 -2.29 -0.68 -7.76
C HIS A 130 -3.48 -0.84 -6.81
N ARG A 131 -4.24 -1.92 -6.97
CA ARG A 131 -5.33 -2.29 -6.05
C ARG A 131 -4.82 -2.54 -4.64
N THR A 132 -3.69 -3.22 -4.50
CA THR A 132 -3.00 -3.40 -3.21
C THR A 132 -2.62 -2.04 -2.61
N ALA A 133 -2.04 -1.12 -3.39
CA ALA A 133 -1.69 0.21 -2.89
C ALA A 133 -2.92 1.01 -2.45
N ILE A 134 -4.04 0.92 -3.17
CA ILE A 134 -5.33 1.51 -2.75
C ILE A 134 -5.79 0.89 -1.43
N GLY A 135 -5.76 -0.45 -1.31
CA GLY A 135 -6.12 -1.15 -0.09
C GLY A 135 -5.24 -0.75 1.10
N LEU A 136 -3.94 -0.55 0.88
CA LEU A 136 -2.99 -0.11 1.90
C LEU A 136 -3.33 1.30 2.40
N ALA A 137 -3.61 2.22 1.49
CA ALA A 137 -3.98 3.58 1.83
C ALA A 137 -5.34 3.64 2.55
N ARG A 138 -6.34 2.87 2.09
CA ARG A 138 -7.64 2.77 2.77
C ARG A 138 -7.54 2.14 4.16
N MET A 139 -6.70 1.11 4.32
CA MET A 139 -6.43 0.49 5.63
C MET A 139 -5.86 1.48 6.64
N MET A 140 -5.06 2.45 6.20
CA MET A 140 -4.53 3.51 7.06
C MET A 140 -5.60 4.53 7.45
N GLN A 141 -6.54 4.83 6.55
CA GLN A 141 -7.65 5.75 6.84
C GLN A 141 -8.68 5.12 7.77
N ASP A 142 -9.14 3.92 7.43
CA ASP A 142 -10.09 3.13 8.19
C ASP A 142 -9.94 1.64 7.85
N SER A 143 -9.52 0.86 8.84
CA SER A 143 -9.30 -0.58 8.68
C SER A 143 -10.60 -1.38 8.66
N LEU A 144 -11.69 -0.87 9.25
CA LEU A 144 -12.91 -1.63 9.46
C LEU A 144 -13.63 -1.98 8.14
N PRO A 145 -13.87 -1.03 7.21
CA PRO A 145 -14.44 -1.35 5.90
C PRO A 145 -13.57 -2.34 5.10
N GLN A 146 -12.25 -2.22 5.21
CA GLN A 146 -11.32 -3.09 4.50
C GLN A 146 -11.36 -4.53 5.01
N LEU A 147 -11.43 -4.70 6.33
CA LEU A 147 -11.62 -6.02 6.93
C LEU A 147 -13.01 -6.58 6.60
N ALA A 148 -14.05 -5.75 6.59
CA ALA A 148 -15.42 -6.17 6.26
C ALA A 148 -15.55 -6.75 4.84
N ILE A 149 -14.82 -6.19 3.86
CA ILE A 149 -14.78 -6.71 2.47
C ILE A 149 -14.29 -8.17 2.42
N LEU A 150 -13.45 -8.61 3.36
CA LEU A 150 -12.95 -9.98 3.40
C LEU A 150 -13.97 -11.00 3.90
N PHE A 151 -15.11 -10.56 4.45
CA PHE A 151 -16.26 -11.40 4.81
C PHE A 151 -17.16 -11.67 3.59
N ASN A 152 -16.53 -12.17 2.53
CA ASN A 152 -17.19 -12.53 1.28
C ASN A 152 -17.48 -14.04 1.20
N ARG A 153 -18.14 -14.48 0.12
CA ARG A 153 -18.46 -15.90 -0.12
C ARG A 153 -17.23 -16.81 -0.13
N GLY A 154 -16.05 -16.27 -0.44
CA GLY A 154 -14.79 -17.00 -0.45
C GLY A 154 -14.12 -17.12 0.92
N HIS A 155 -14.71 -16.53 1.98
CA HIS A 155 -14.14 -16.48 3.33
C HIS A 155 -12.68 -15.98 3.35
N ALA A 156 -12.37 -14.95 2.53
CA ALA A 156 -11.02 -14.42 2.35
C ALA A 156 -10.37 -14.00 3.69
N ILE A 157 -11.17 -13.62 4.69
CA ILE A 157 -10.72 -13.29 6.04
C ILE A 157 -9.89 -14.41 6.70
N THR A 158 -10.17 -15.68 6.37
CA THR A 158 -9.42 -16.84 6.89
C THR A 158 -8.00 -16.95 6.31
N GLY A 159 -7.68 -16.14 5.29
CA GLY A 159 -6.34 -16.02 4.71
C GLY A 159 -5.40 -15.13 5.50
N ILE A 160 -5.89 -14.34 6.47
CA ILE A 160 -5.03 -13.55 7.35
C ILE A 160 -4.33 -14.51 8.33
N PRO A 161 -2.99 -14.53 8.42
CA PRO A 161 -2.25 -15.36 9.37
C PRO A 161 -2.29 -14.72 10.77
N MET A 162 -3.39 -14.95 11.51
CA MET A 162 -3.57 -14.39 12.85
C MET A 162 -2.84 -15.20 13.93
N HIS A 163 -2.73 -16.52 13.75
CA HIS A 163 -2.12 -17.42 14.73
C HIS A 163 -1.40 -18.60 14.06
N PRO A 164 -0.23 -19.07 14.56
CA PRO A 164 0.48 -20.21 13.97
C PRO A 164 -0.33 -21.50 13.90
N LEU A 165 -1.22 -21.71 14.88
CA LEU A 165 -2.13 -22.86 14.94
C LEU A 165 -3.51 -22.57 14.28
N GLN A 166 -3.62 -21.57 13.42
CA GLN A 166 -4.90 -21.27 12.76
C GLN A 166 -5.35 -22.42 11.83
N SER A 167 -4.40 -23.14 11.22
CA SER A 167 -4.65 -24.22 10.26
C SER A 167 -5.32 -25.45 10.86
N ILE A 168 -5.20 -25.68 12.17
CA ILE A 168 -5.87 -26.80 12.85
C ILE A 168 -7.36 -26.53 13.11
N VAL A 169 -7.80 -25.27 13.00
CA VAL A 169 -9.20 -24.89 13.19
C VAL A 169 -9.93 -25.02 11.85
N PRO A 170 -11.07 -25.74 11.78
CA PRO A 170 -11.88 -25.78 10.56
C PRO A 170 -12.24 -24.37 10.10
N LYS A 171 -12.01 -24.06 8.81
CA LYS A 171 -12.23 -22.72 8.24
C LYS A 171 -13.65 -22.18 8.49
N SER A 172 -14.66 -23.05 8.46
CA SER A 172 -16.05 -22.68 8.74
C SER A 172 -16.26 -22.20 10.19
N VAL A 173 -15.64 -22.88 11.16
CA VAL A 173 -15.67 -22.49 12.57
C VAL A 173 -14.94 -21.17 12.77
N LEU A 174 -13.74 -21.05 12.18
CA LEU A 174 -12.94 -19.82 12.26
C LEU A 174 -13.70 -18.63 11.69
N SER A 175 -14.23 -18.75 10.47
CA SER A 175 -14.98 -17.67 9.81
C SER A 175 -16.18 -17.23 10.64
N LYS A 176 -16.96 -18.17 11.19
CA LYS A 176 -18.13 -17.86 12.02
C LYS A 176 -17.76 -17.13 13.32
N ARG A 177 -16.62 -17.49 13.92
CA ARG A 177 -16.10 -16.81 15.12
C ARG A 177 -15.63 -15.39 14.79
N LEU A 178 -14.91 -15.22 13.69
CA LEU A 178 -14.47 -13.90 13.23
C LEU A 178 -15.64 -12.99 12.85
N GLU A 179 -16.68 -13.55 12.24
CA GLU A 179 -17.88 -12.80 11.85
C GLU A 179 -18.60 -12.25 13.09
N ARG A 180 -18.69 -13.06 14.15
CA ARG A 180 -19.24 -12.62 15.42
C ARG A 180 -18.44 -11.45 16.02
N VAL A 181 -17.11 -11.54 16.02
CA VAL A 181 -16.23 -10.46 16.50
C VAL A 181 -16.43 -9.20 15.67
N LEU A 182 -16.53 -9.33 14.35
CA LEU A 182 -16.78 -8.19 13.47
C LEU A 182 -18.11 -7.53 13.79
N VAL A 183 -19.20 -8.29 13.95
CA VAL A 183 -20.52 -7.75 14.28
C VAL A 183 -20.52 -7.04 15.63
N GLU A 184 -19.91 -7.65 16.66
CA GLU A 184 -19.76 -7.04 17.98
C GLU A 184 -18.98 -5.72 17.89
N TYR A 185 -17.90 -5.69 17.12
CA TYR A 185 -17.08 -4.49 16.93
C TYR A 185 -17.81 -3.39 16.15
N ILE A 186 -18.44 -3.71 15.01
CA ILE A 186 -19.24 -2.77 14.22
C ILE A 186 -20.35 -2.15 15.07
N ASN A 187 -21.06 -2.97 15.86
CA ASN A 187 -22.11 -2.48 16.74
C ASN A 187 -21.56 -1.56 17.85
N SER A 188 -20.34 -1.79 18.33
CA SER A 188 -19.72 -0.95 19.35
C SER A 188 -19.24 0.41 18.82
N VAL A 189 -18.73 0.44 17.59
CA VAL A 189 -18.24 1.68 16.94
C VAL A 189 -19.40 2.50 16.36
N GLY A 190 -20.42 1.80 15.86
CA GLY A 190 -21.53 2.41 15.11
C GLY A 190 -21.17 2.68 13.65
N VAL A 191 -22.21 2.89 12.83
CA VAL A 191 -22.06 3.21 11.40
C VAL A 191 -22.85 4.49 11.12
N ASP A 192 -22.20 5.44 10.45
CA ASP A 192 -22.88 6.62 9.91
C ASP A 192 -23.71 6.21 8.70
N ILE A 193 -25.02 6.09 8.91
CA ILE A 193 -25.99 5.63 7.90
C ILE A 193 -25.96 6.53 6.65
N ASN A 194 -25.75 7.84 6.81
CA ASN A 194 -25.72 8.77 5.68
C ASN A 194 -24.49 8.55 4.79
N LYS A 195 -23.38 8.07 5.36
CA LYS A 195 -22.21 7.66 4.60
C LYS A 195 -22.38 6.26 3.99
N ALA A 196 -23.11 5.37 4.64
CA ALA A 196 -23.30 3.99 4.19
C ALA A 196 -24.26 3.85 2.99
N ILE A 197 -25.19 4.80 2.80
CA ILE A 197 -26.17 4.78 1.70
C ILE A 197 -25.64 5.49 0.45
N ARG A 198 -24.55 6.26 0.57
CA ARG A 198 -24.01 7.10 -0.49
C ARG A 198 -23.06 6.33 -1.41
#